data_AF-A0A7L3HLQ2-F1
#
_entry.id   AF-A0A7L3HLQ2-F1
#
_cell.length_a   1.000
_cell.length_b   1.000
_cell.length_c   1.000
_cell.angle_alpha   90.00
_cell.angle_beta   90.00
_cell.angle_gamma   90.00
#
_symmetry.space_group_name_H-M   'P 1'
#
loop_
_entity.id
_entity.type
_entity.pdbx_description
1 polymer ?
#
loop_
_entity_poly.entity_id
_entity_poly.type
_entity_poly.pdbx_seq_one_letter_code
_entity_poly.pdbx_strand_id
1 'polypeptide(L)'
;RRFPDFSYITQNGRLTDFLDCVIISHFHLDHCGALPYFSEMVGYDGPIYMTHPTKAICPILLEDYRKITVDKKGETNFFTSQMIKDCMKKVVAVHLHQTVQVDEELEIKAYYAGHVLGAAMFQIKVGCESVVYTGDYNMTPDRHLGAAWIDKCRPDLLISESTYATTIRDSKRCRERDFLKKVHETVERGGKLYGYPGFTLPLTGHFFCRERMNLKAPIYFSTGLTEKANHYYKLFITWTNQKIRKTFVQRNMFEFKHIKAFDRAFADNPGPMVVFATPGMLHAGQSLQIFRKWAGNEKNMVIMPGYCVQGTVGHKILSGQRKLEMEGRQIV
;
A
#
# COMPACT_ATOMS: atom_id res chain seq x y z
N ARG A 1 0.34 9.65 18.53
CA ARG A 1 -1.11 9.92 18.31
C ARG A 1 -1.64 8.84 17.36
N ARG A 2 -2.76 8.19 17.72
CA ARG A 2 -3.30 7.00 17.01
C ARG A 2 -4.17 7.37 15.82
N PHE A 3 -5.06 8.34 16.01
CA PHE A 3 -5.88 8.95 14.98
C PHE A 3 -5.66 10.48 14.98
N PRO A 4 -5.97 11.15 13.86
CA PRO A 4 -6.04 12.61 13.84
C PRO A 4 -7.03 13.14 14.87
N ASP A 5 -6.74 14.33 15.38
CA ASP A 5 -7.64 15.03 16.28
C ASP A 5 -8.68 15.78 15.44
N PHE A 6 -9.91 15.27 15.40
CA PHE A 6 -10.99 15.87 14.61
C PHE A 6 -11.71 17.00 15.36
N SER A 7 -11.34 17.30 16.60
CA SER A 7 -11.91 18.43 17.36
C SER A 7 -11.55 19.80 16.76
N TYR A 8 -10.54 19.85 15.88
CA TYR A 8 -10.20 21.05 15.11
C TYR A 8 -11.25 21.41 14.05
N ILE A 9 -12.09 20.46 13.64
CA ILE A 9 -13.20 20.72 12.70
C ILE A 9 -14.39 21.27 13.48
N THR A 10 -14.81 20.57 14.53
CA THR A 10 -15.82 21.04 15.46
C THR A 10 -15.63 20.43 16.84
N GLN A 11 -15.85 21.24 17.88
CA GLN A 11 -15.87 20.79 19.27
C GLN A 11 -17.29 20.44 19.74
N ASN A 12 -18.31 21.04 19.09
CA ASN A 12 -19.71 20.95 19.46
C ASN A 12 -20.57 20.88 18.17
N GLY A 13 -20.93 19.67 17.73
CA GLY A 13 -21.76 19.46 16.54
C GLY A 13 -21.47 18.13 15.85
N ARG A 14 -22.28 17.75 14.85
CA ARG A 14 -21.97 16.61 13.99
C ARG A 14 -20.98 17.05 12.92
N LEU A 15 -20.04 16.18 12.55
CA LEU A 15 -19.07 16.49 11.50
C LEU A 15 -19.73 16.80 10.16
N THR A 16 -20.90 16.19 9.91
CA THR A 16 -21.69 16.37 8.68
C THR A 16 -22.13 17.82 8.48
N ASP A 17 -22.29 18.61 9.55
CA ASP A 17 -22.77 20.00 9.45
C ASP A 17 -21.67 20.95 8.95
N PHE A 18 -20.40 20.50 8.94
CA PHE A 18 -19.23 21.30 8.60
C PHE A 18 -18.44 20.77 7.40
N LEU A 19 -18.87 19.63 6.82
CA LEU A 19 -18.13 18.92 5.77
C LEU A 19 -19.08 18.42 4.69
N ASP A 20 -18.96 18.96 3.48
CA ASP A 20 -19.81 18.59 2.34
C ASP A 20 -19.55 17.15 1.87
N CYS A 21 -18.27 16.77 1.79
CA CYS A 21 -17.87 15.41 1.41
C CYS A 21 -16.49 15.01 1.93
N VAL A 22 -16.21 13.71 1.88
CA VAL A 22 -14.87 13.15 2.12
C VAL A 22 -14.38 12.45 0.87
N ILE A 23 -13.15 12.72 0.46
CA ILE A 23 -12.51 12.09 -0.70
C ILE A 23 -11.31 11.27 -0.25
N ILE A 24 -11.26 10.01 -0.68
CA ILE A 24 -10.12 9.10 -0.43
C ILE A 24 -9.37 8.85 -1.72
N SER A 25 -8.09 9.25 -1.76
CA SER A 25 -7.21 9.12 -2.93
C SER A 25 -6.92 7.65 -3.26
N HIS A 26 -6.55 6.85 -2.26
CA HIS A 26 -6.21 5.44 -2.41
C HIS A 26 -6.30 4.66 -1.09
N PHE A 27 -6.12 3.34 -1.17
CA PHE A 27 -6.43 2.40 -0.08
C PHE A 27 -5.35 2.26 1.01
N HIS A 28 -4.22 2.96 0.94
CA HIS A 28 -3.21 2.82 1.98
C HIS A 28 -3.69 3.43 3.30
N LEU A 29 -3.24 2.84 4.42
CA LEU A 29 -3.72 3.21 5.76
C LEU A 29 -3.35 4.65 6.18
N ASP A 30 -2.32 5.23 5.58
CA ASP A 30 -1.96 6.64 5.76
C ASP A 30 -2.91 7.61 5.04
N HIS A 31 -3.76 7.12 4.12
CA HIS A 31 -4.79 7.92 3.44
C HIS A 31 -6.21 7.54 3.86
N CYS A 32 -6.47 6.30 4.27
CA CYS A 32 -7.82 5.83 4.63
C CYS A 32 -7.94 5.21 6.04
N GLY A 33 -6.84 5.07 6.79
CA GLY A 33 -6.81 4.29 8.03
C GLY A 33 -7.64 4.84 9.17
N ALA A 34 -7.88 6.16 9.18
CA ALA A 34 -8.74 6.83 10.16
C ALA A 34 -10.21 6.87 9.73
N LEU A 35 -10.57 6.41 8.53
CA LEU A 35 -11.91 6.60 7.97
C LEU A 35 -13.03 5.98 8.82
N PRO A 36 -12.93 4.73 9.33
CA PRO A 36 -13.99 4.18 10.19
C PRO A 36 -14.07 4.87 11.55
N TYR A 37 -12.93 5.32 12.09
CA TYR A 37 -12.91 6.10 13.32
C TYR A 37 -13.62 7.44 13.11
N PHE A 38 -13.27 8.16 12.05
CA PHE A 38 -13.90 9.42 11.67
C PHE A 38 -15.41 9.27 11.41
N SER A 39 -15.81 8.28 10.62
CA SER A 39 -17.22 8.12 10.23
C SER A 39 -18.10 7.58 11.35
N GLU A 40 -17.66 6.55 12.08
CA GLU A 40 -18.53 5.81 13.00
C GLU A 40 -18.25 6.10 14.49
N MET A 41 -17.02 6.50 14.86
CA MET A 41 -16.71 6.85 16.27
C MET A 41 -16.87 8.34 16.55
N VAL A 42 -16.44 9.20 15.62
CA VAL A 42 -16.60 10.65 15.76
C VAL A 42 -17.97 11.12 15.27
N GLY A 43 -18.52 10.48 14.24
CA GLY A 43 -19.88 10.72 13.76
C GLY A 43 -19.93 11.61 12.53
N TYR A 44 -19.64 11.01 11.37
CA TYR A 44 -19.84 11.61 10.05
C TYR A 44 -20.72 10.70 9.19
N ASP A 45 -21.82 11.28 8.69
CA ASP A 45 -22.84 10.59 7.91
C ASP A 45 -22.97 11.13 6.48
N GLY A 46 -22.11 12.07 6.08
CA GLY A 46 -22.07 12.59 4.71
C GLY A 46 -21.44 11.64 3.69
N PRO A 47 -21.41 12.04 2.40
CA PRO A 47 -20.92 11.19 1.32
C PRO A 47 -19.40 11.01 1.34
N ILE A 48 -18.96 9.77 1.15
CA ILE A 48 -17.53 9.43 1.03
C ILE A 48 -17.25 8.98 -0.41
N TYR A 49 -16.37 9.67 -1.11
CA TYR A 49 -15.99 9.36 -2.49
C TYR A 49 -14.64 8.65 -2.56
N MET A 50 -14.61 7.54 -3.29
CA MET A 50 -13.36 6.86 -3.65
C MET A 50 -13.56 6.04 -4.91
N THR A 51 -12.47 5.61 -5.53
CA THR A 51 -12.57 4.80 -6.75
C THR A 51 -13.09 3.39 -6.48
N HIS A 52 -13.64 2.72 -7.50
CA HIS A 52 -14.11 1.34 -7.38
C HIS A 52 -13.06 0.36 -6.81
N PRO A 53 -11.79 0.36 -7.27
CA PRO A 53 -10.80 -0.55 -6.69
C PRO A 53 -10.45 -0.19 -5.25
N THR A 54 -10.38 1.09 -4.90
CA THR A 54 -10.14 1.54 -3.53
C THR A 54 -11.26 1.07 -2.61
N LYS A 55 -12.54 1.21 -3.00
CA LYS A 55 -13.70 0.72 -2.23
C LYS A 55 -13.63 -0.79 -1.96
N ALA A 56 -13.10 -1.57 -2.90
CA ALA A 56 -12.99 -3.02 -2.74
C ALA A 56 -11.84 -3.46 -1.83
N ILE A 57 -10.72 -2.74 -1.84
CA ILE A 57 -9.48 -3.11 -1.13
C ILE A 57 -9.42 -2.51 0.28
N CYS A 58 -9.91 -1.27 0.44
CA CYS A 58 -9.92 -0.54 1.71
C CYS A 58 -10.43 -1.36 2.90
N PRO A 59 -11.62 -2.02 2.87
CA PRO A 59 -12.13 -2.78 4.02
C PRO A 59 -11.22 -3.94 4.43
N ILE A 60 -10.47 -4.54 3.50
CA ILE A 60 -9.55 -5.64 3.82
C ILE A 60 -8.35 -5.13 4.60
N LEU A 61 -7.83 -3.96 4.20
CA LEU A 61 -6.70 -3.34 4.89
C LEU A 61 -7.09 -2.80 6.26
N LEU A 62 -8.27 -2.20 6.36
CA LEU A 62 -8.82 -1.76 7.64
C LEU A 62 -9.05 -2.95 8.59
N GLU A 63 -9.54 -4.08 8.07
CA GLU A 63 -9.75 -5.30 8.88
C GLU A 63 -8.41 -5.93 9.33
N ASP A 64 -7.39 -5.94 8.47
CA ASP A 64 -6.05 -6.39 8.86
C ASP A 64 -5.43 -5.46 9.91
N TYR A 65 -5.58 -4.14 9.72
CA TYR A 65 -5.14 -3.13 10.68
C TYR A 65 -5.83 -3.30 12.05
N ARG A 66 -7.15 -3.57 12.04
CA ARG A 66 -7.93 -3.91 13.23
C ARG A 66 -7.41 -5.15 13.92
N LYS A 67 -7.23 -6.26 13.21
CA LYS A 67 -6.72 -7.52 13.79
C LYS A 67 -5.34 -7.36 14.41
N ILE A 68 -4.44 -6.60 13.77
CA ILE A 68 -3.12 -6.34 14.33
C ILE A 68 -3.21 -5.46 15.60
N THR A 69 -4.08 -4.45 15.60
CA THR A 69 -4.16 -3.48 16.69
C THR A 69 -4.95 -4.00 17.88
N VAL A 70 -6.12 -4.60 17.65
CA VAL A 70 -6.98 -5.12 18.70
C VAL A 70 -6.46 -6.47 19.21
N ASP A 71 -6.29 -7.45 18.32
CA ASP A 71 -6.02 -8.83 18.75
C ASP A 71 -4.57 -9.04 19.22
N LYS A 72 -3.59 -8.33 18.63
CA LYS A 72 -2.17 -8.52 18.99
C LYS A 72 -1.64 -7.49 19.97
N LYS A 73 -2.09 -6.24 19.90
CA LYS A 73 -1.67 -5.19 20.84
C LYS A 73 -2.63 -5.02 22.02
N GLY A 74 -3.80 -5.65 21.98
CA GLY A 74 -4.78 -5.61 23.07
C GLY A 74 -5.52 -4.27 23.18
N GLU A 75 -5.56 -3.48 22.11
CA GLU A 75 -6.11 -2.13 22.19
C GLU A 75 -7.64 -2.14 22.06
N THR A 76 -8.33 -1.65 23.10
CA THR A 76 -9.78 -1.77 23.23
C THR A 76 -10.57 -0.64 22.57
N ASN A 77 -9.99 0.57 22.50
CA ASN A 77 -10.67 1.75 21.94
C ASN A 77 -10.47 1.86 20.41
N PHE A 78 -10.93 0.87 19.64
CA PHE A 78 -10.77 0.86 18.18
C PHE A 78 -12.07 0.56 17.45
N PHE A 79 -12.13 0.90 16.17
CA PHE A 79 -13.28 0.57 15.35
C PHE A 79 -13.44 -0.95 15.19
N THR A 80 -14.70 -1.39 15.11
CA THR A 80 -15.06 -2.81 14.94
C THR A 80 -15.19 -3.18 13.47
N SER A 81 -15.24 -4.49 13.15
CA SER A 81 -15.55 -4.94 11.78
C SER A 81 -16.92 -4.45 11.29
N GLN A 82 -17.87 -4.25 12.20
CA GLN A 82 -19.19 -3.75 11.86
C GLN A 82 -19.11 -2.28 11.41
N MET A 83 -18.36 -1.46 12.15
CA MET A 83 -18.10 -0.06 11.78
C MET A 83 -17.39 0.08 10.43
N ILE A 84 -16.45 -0.81 10.10
CA ILE A 84 -15.84 -0.83 8.76
C ILE A 84 -16.91 -1.06 7.70
N LYS A 85 -17.81 -2.03 7.90
CA LYS A 85 -18.89 -2.32 6.95
C LYS A 85 -19.85 -1.14 6.80
N ASP A 86 -20.25 -0.52 7.91
CA ASP A 86 -21.20 0.58 7.92
C ASP A 86 -20.61 1.83 7.26
N CYS A 87 -19.34 2.14 7.54
CA CYS A 87 -18.58 3.16 6.84
C CYS A 87 -18.52 2.90 5.32
N MET A 88 -18.24 1.66 4.89
CA MET A 88 -18.19 1.32 3.46
C MET A 88 -19.54 1.40 2.74
N LYS A 89 -20.68 1.36 3.46
CA LYS A 89 -22.02 1.58 2.88
C LYS A 89 -22.23 3.04 2.48
N LYS A 90 -21.64 3.99 3.22
CA LYS A 90 -21.68 5.44 2.94
C LYS A 90 -20.84 5.83 1.72
N VAL A 91 -20.03 4.90 1.19
CA VAL A 91 -19.11 5.17 0.10
C VAL A 91 -19.80 5.18 -1.26
N VAL A 92 -19.70 6.30 -1.96
CA VAL A 92 -20.04 6.45 -3.37
C VAL A 92 -18.80 6.19 -4.22
N ALA A 93 -18.87 5.15 -5.05
CA ALA A 93 -17.75 4.77 -5.92
C ALA A 93 -17.72 5.64 -7.18
N VAL A 94 -16.52 6.09 -7.57
CA VAL A 94 -16.33 6.91 -8.77
C VAL A 94 -15.46 6.21 -9.82
N HIS A 95 -15.77 6.43 -11.09
CA HIS A 95 -14.95 6.03 -12.22
C HIS A 95 -13.89 7.07 -12.57
N LEU A 96 -12.85 6.65 -13.29
CA LEU A 96 -11.88 7.59 -13.85
C LEU A 96 -12.57 8.51 -14.85
N HIS A 97 -12.23 9.79 -14.79
CA HIS A 97 -12.75 10.88 -15.61
C HIS A 97 -14.24 11.16 -15.44
N GLN A 98 -14.92 10.49 -14.50
CA GLN A 98 -16.29 10.81 -14.13
C GLN A 98 -16.30 12.10 -13.31
N THR A 99 -17.11 13.06 -13.74
CA THR A 99 -17.50 14.20 -12.93
C THR A 99 -18.72 13.82 -12.10
N VAL A 100 -18.66 14.06 -10.79
CA VAL A 100 -19.76 13.88 -9.86
C VAL A 100 -20.10 15.24 -9.29
N GLN A 101 -21.36 15.64 -9.41
CA GLN A 101 -21.91 16.80 -8.71
C GLN A 101 -22.22 16.37 -7.27
N VAL A 102 -21.56 17.00 -6.30
CA VAL A 102 -21.74 16.72 -4.86
C VAL A 102 -22.89 17.57 -4.32
N ASP A 103 -22.95 18.85 -4.72
CA ASP A 103 -24.05 19.78 -4.47
C ASP A 103 -24.26 20.69 -5.70
N GLU A 104 -24.91 21.85 -5.55
CA GLU A 104 -25.19 22.79 -6.65
C GLU A 104 -23.94 23.50 -7.20
N GLU A 105 -22.89 23.66 -6.40
CA GLU A 105 -21.68 24.41 -6.76
C GLU A 105 -20.40 23.55 -6.76
N LEU A 106 -20.41 22.41 -6.06
CA LEU A 106 -19.29 21.51 -5.83
C LEU A 106 -19.31 20.33 -6.80
N GLU A 107 -18.33 20.29 -7.71
CA GLU A 107 -18.07 19.14 -8.57
C GLU A 107 -16.71 18.49 -8.29
N ILE A 108 -16.67 17.17 -8.34
CA ILE A 108 -15.44 16.39 -8.20
C ILE A 108 -15.21 15.53 -9.44
N LYS A 109 -13.96 15.47 -9.91
CA LYS A 109 -13.55 14.63 -11.04
C LYS A 109 -12.30 13.85 -10.70
N ALA A 110 -12.39 12.52 -10.85
CA ALA A 110 -11.29 11.61 -10.56
C ALA A 110 -10.36 11.41 -11.77
N TYR A 111 -9.06 11.40 -11.53
CA TYR A 111 -8.00 11.20 -12.51
C TYR A 111 -7.06 10.09 -12.05
N TYR A 112 -6.37 9.45 -12.99
CA TYR A 112 -5.52 8.30 -12.66
C TYR A 112 -4.19 8.74 -12.04
N ALA A 113 -3.84 8.23 -10.85
CA ALA A 113 -2.62 8.64 -10.13
C ALA A 113 -1.39 7.73 -10.38
N GLY A 114 -1.57 6.52 -10.92
CA GLY A 114 -0.44 5.61 -11.25
C GLY A 114 0.38 5.09 -10.06
N HIS A 115 -0.06 5.31 -8.81
CA HIS A 115 0.65 4.88 -7.59
C HIS A 115 0.32 3.44 -7.16
N VAL A 116 -0.94 3.18 -6.85
CA VAL A 116 -1.48 1.84 -6.55
C VAL A 116 -2.76 1.58 -7.34
N LEU A 117 -3.23 0.34 -7.34
CA LEU A 117 -4.48 -0.03 -8.01
C LEU A 117 -5.66 0.79 -7.47
N GLY A 118 -6.30 1.59 -8.32
CA GLY A 118 -7.39 2.47 -7.89
C GLY A 118 -6.95 3.83 -7.37
N ALA A 119 -5.65 4.12 -7.26
CA ALA A 119 -5.21 5.44 -6.83
C ALA A 119 -5.69 6.52 -7.81
N ALA A 120 -6.28 7.58 -7.26
CA ALA A 120 -6.77 8.70 -8.03
C ALA A 120 -6.38 10.06 -7.45
N MET A 121 -6.12 10.98 -8.36
CA MET A 121 -6.07 12.41 -8.09
C MET A 121 -7.48 12.97 -8.27
N PHE A 122 -7.87 13.95 -7.48
CA PHE A 122 -9.19 14.57 -7.59
C PHE A 122 -9.04 16.04 -7.91
N GLN A 123 -9.70 16.47 -8.98
CA GLN A 123 -9.99 17.87 -9.21
C GLN A 123 -11.33 18.18 -8.57
N ILE A 124 -11.34 19.19 -7.73
CA ILE A 124 -12.50 19.69 -6.99
C ILE A 124 -12.73 21.09 -7.50
N LYS A 125 -13.95 21.43 -7.87
CA LYS A 125 -14.31 22.79 -8.26
C LYS A 125 -15.52 23.23 -7.47
N VAL A 126 -15.49 24.48 -7.02
CA VAL A 126 -16.58 25.13 -6.30
C VAL A 126 -16.82 26.47 -6.99
N GLY A 127 -17.93 26.58 -7.72
CA GLY A 127 -18.20 27.74 -8.56
C GLY A 127 -17.11 27.96 -9.62
N CYS A 128 -16.34 29.05 -9.48
CA CYS A 128 -15.23 29.39 -10.38
C CYS A 128 -13.85 28.93 -9.89
N GLU A 129 -13.74 28.51 -8.64
CA GLU A 129 -12.48 28.12 -8.00
C GLU A 129 -12.22 26.62 -8.15
N SER A 130 -10.96 26.23 -8.20
CA SER A 130 -10.57 24.86 -8.45
C SER A 130 -9.31 24.41 -7.69
N VAL A 131 -9.41 23.24 -7.08
CA VAL A 131 -8.35 22.59 -6.30
C VAL A 131 -8.02 21.24 -6.92
N VAL A 132 -6.74 20.90 -7.02
CA VAL A 132 -6.31 19.53 -7.33
C VAL A 132 -5.62 18.94 -6.11
N TYR A 133 -6.17 17.83 -5.63
CA TYR A 133 -5.54 16.99 -4.60
C TYR A 133 -4.98 15.73 -5.27
N THR A 134 -3.66 15.56 -5.25
CA THR A 134 -3.03 14.45 -5.96
C THR A 134 -3.07 13.13 -5.19
N GLY A 135 -3.17 13.18 -3.86
CA GLY A 135 -2.73 12.07 -3.01
C GLY A 135 -1.30 11.67 -3.38
N ASP A 136 -1.01 10.38 -3.32
CA ASP A 136 0.25 9.84 -3.82
C ASP A 136 0.15 9.53 -5.32
N TYR A 137 1.11 9.98 -6.12
CA TYR A 137 1.09 9.82 -7.56
C TYR A 137 2.46 9.46 -8.14
N ASN A 138 2.46 8.83 -9.31
CA ASN A 138 3.68 8.45 -9.99
C ASN A 138 3.59 8.70 -11.50
N MET A 139 4.42 9.61 -11.98
CA MET A 139 4.53 9.95 -13.41
C MET A 139 5.30 8.89 -14.22
N THR A 140 6.08 8.02 -13.56
CA THR A 140 6.82 6.96 -14.26
C THR A 140 5.98 5.69 -14.29
N PRO A 141 5.58 5.20 -15.49
CA PRO A 141 4.76 4.01 -15.58
C PRO A 141 5.50 2.79 -15.05
N ASP A 142 4.78 1.97 -14.29
CA ASP A 142 5.31 0.72 -13.78
C ASP A 142 4.98 -0.46 -14.72
N ARG A 143 5.42 -1.69 -14.38
CA ARG A 143 5.13 -2.88 -15.18
C ARG A 143 3.65 -3.23 -15.16
N HIS A 144 2.96 -2.85 -14.08
CA HIS A 144 1.55 -3.17 -13.87
C HIS A 144 0.63 -1.94 -13.86
N LEU A 145 1.12 -0.75 -13.50
CA LEU A 145 0.37 0.49 -13.51
C LEU A 145 0.85 1.44 -14.61
N GLY A 146 -0.02 2.33 -15.05
CA GLY A 146 0.31 3.43 -15.97
C GLY A 146 0.98 4.60 -15.25
N ALA A 147 1.33 5.64 -16.00
CA ALA A 147 1.71 6.92 -15.44
C ALA A 147 0.47 7.68 -14.96
N ALA A 148 0.63 8.53 -13.94
CA ALA A 148 -0.38 9.49 -13.57
C ALA A 148 -0.76 10.37 -14.77
N TRP A 149 -2.03 10.73 -14.86
CA TRP A 149 -2.55 11.53 -15.97
C TRP A 149 -3.70 12.41 -15.47
N ILE A 150 -3.67 13.68 -15.86
CA ILE A 150 -4.71 14.68 -15.59
C ILE A 150 -4.90 15.54 -16.84
N ASP A 151 -6.09 16.12 -16.99
CA ASP A 151 -6.34 17.12 -18.04
C ASP A 151 -5.37 18.30 -17.90
N LYS A 152 -5.19 19.08 -18.97
CA LYS A 152 -4.44 20.35 -18.92
C LYS A 152 -5.26 21.44 -18.21
N CYS A 153 -5.66 21.17 -16.97
CA CYS A 153 -6.32 22.14 -16.10
C CYS A 153 -5.31 23.11 -15.50
N ARG A 154 -5.77 24.32 -15.18
CA ARG A 154 -5.02 25.33 -14.41
C ARG A 154 -5.74 25.53 -13.09
N PRO A 155 -5.49 24.66 -12.08
CA PRO A 155 -6.14 24.83 -10.80
C PRO A 155 -5.60 26.04 -10.05
N ASP A 156 -6.45 26.66 -9.24
CA ASP A 156 -6.11 27.79 -8.38
C ASP A 156 -5.24 27.32 -7.20
N LEU A 157 -5.49 26.10 -6.71
CA LEU A 157 -4.69 25.43 -5.68
C LEU A 157 -4.28 24.01 -6.07
N LEU A 158 -3.01 23.69 -5.91
CA LEU A 158 -2.48 22.33 -6.04
C LEU A 158 -1.98 21.83 -4.68
N ILE A 159 -2.60 20.77 -4.17
CA ILE A 159 -2.16 20.06 -2.97
C ILE A 159 -1.50 18.76 -3.43
N SER A 160 -0.18 18.68 -3.28
CA SER A 160 0.61 17.54 -3.75
C SER A 160 1.50 16.95 -2.66
N GLU A 161 1.73 15.64 -2.75
CA GLU A 161 2.74 14.97 -1.92
C GLU A 161 4.16 15.40 -2.32
N SER A 162 5.11 15.25 -1.39
CA SER A 162 6.52 15.58 -1.63
C SER A 162 7.47 14.51 -1.08
N THR A 163 7.02 13.24 -1.05
CA THR A 163 7.71 12.12 -0.37
C THR A 163 9.17 11.95 -0.79
N TYR A 164 9.50 12.22 -2.06
CA TYR A 164 10.86 12.12 -2.60
C TYR A 164 11.39 13.44 -3.18
N ALA A 165 10.99 14.59 -2.62
CA ALA A 165 11.30 15.91 -3.17
C ALA A 165 12.79 16.15 -3.49
N THR A 166 13.70 15.64 -2.68
CA THR A 166 15.16 15.80 -2.85
C THR A 166 15.85 14.55 -3.43
N THR A 167 15.13 13.45 -3.58
CA THR A 167 15.70 12.15 -3.95
C THR A 167 15.56 11.92 -5.45
N ILE A 168 16.69 11.96 -6.15
CA ILE A 168 16.73 11.59 -7.57
C ILE A 168 16.65 10.07 -7.67
N ARG A 169 15.63 9.58 -8.39
CA ARG A 169 15.43 8.14 -8.61
C ARG A 169 16.24 7.64 -9.79
N ASP A 170 17.04 6.62 -9.55
CA ASP A 170 17.69 5.87 -10.61
C ASP A 170 16.68 5.26 -11.59
N SER A 171 17.14 5.09 -12.83
CA SER A 171 16.37 4.41 -13.86
C SER A 171 15.86 3.07 -13.36
N LYS A 172 14.60 2.77 -13.66
CA LYS A 172 13.96 1.51 -13.29
C LYS A 172 14.82 0.29 -13.63
N ARG A 173 15.37 0.26 -14.86
CA ARG A 173 16.22 -0.85 -15.33
C ARG A 173 17.44 -1.08 -14.44
N CYS A 174 18.09 -0.01 -13.96
CA CYS A 174 19.25 -0.14 -13.07
C CYS A 174 18.84 -0.67 -11.70
N ARG A 175 17.75 -0.17 -11.11
CA ARG A 175 17.22 -0.68 -9.83
C ARG A 175 16.80 -2.14 -9.91
N GLU A 176 16.13 -2.52 -11.01
CA GLU A 176 15.75 -3.92 -11.26
C GLU A 176 16.99 -4.82 -11.35
N ARG A 177 18.03 -4.39 -12.08
CA ARG A 177 19.28 -5.13 -12.20
C ARG A 177 20.01 -5.28 -10.86
N ASP A 178 20.12 -4.19 -10.10
CA ASP A 178 20.78 -4.20 -8.79
C ASP A 178 20.04 -5.09 -7.78
N PHE A 179 18.72 -5.00 -7.74
CA PHE A 179 17.88 -5.89 -6.92
C PHE A 179 18.13 -7.36 -7.27
N LEU A 180 18.09 -7.71 -8.56
CA LEU A 180 18.30 -9.08 -9.01
C LEU A 180 19.71 -9.59 -8.70
N LYS A 181 20.73 -8.75 -8.84
CA LYS A 181 22.12 -9.06 -8.49
C LYS A 181 22.25 -9.40 -7.00
N LYS A 182 21.74 -8.53 -6.13
CA LYS A 182 21.78 -8.73 -4.67
C LYS A 182 21.04 -9.99 -4.21
N VAL A 183 19.89 -10.29 -4.83
CA VAL A 183 19.15 -11.52 -4.60
C VAL A 183 19.99 -12.74 -4.98
N HIS A 184 20.64 -12.71 -6.14
CA HIS A 184 21.46 -13.82 -6.62
C HIS A 184 22.65 -14.08 -5.70
N GLU A 185 23.44 -13.04 -5.39
CA GLU A 185 24.58 -13.12 -4.47
C GLU A 185 24.18 -13.66 -3.08
N THR A 186 23.01 -13.27 -2.58
CA THR A 186 22.49 -13.75 -1.29
C THR A 186 22.14 -15.23 -1.33
N VAL A 187 21.56 -15.69 -2.44
CA VAL A 187 21.17 -17.10 -2.59
C VAL A 187 22.40 -17.98 -2.84
N GLU A 188 23.38 -17.52 -3.62
CA GLU A 188 24.63 -18.24 -3.90
C GLU A 188 25.47 -18.47 -2.64
N ARG A 189 25.53 -17.50 -1.73
CA ARG A 189 26.21 -17.67 -0.41
C ARG A 189 25.43 -18.55 0.58
N GLY A 190 24.29 -19.12 0.16
CA GLY A 190 23.43 -19.95 1.00
C GLY A 190 22.61 -19.16 2.04
N GLY A 191 22.46 -17.85 1.81
CA GLY A 191 21.74 -16.94 2.68
C GLY A 191 20.22 -16.94 2.49
N LYS A 192 19.50 -16.50 3.51
CA LYS A 192 18.07 -16.24 3.45
C LYS A 192 17.82 -14.76 3.14
N LEU A 193 16.94 -14.50 2.19
CA LEU A 193 16.56 -13.15 1.82
C LEU A 193 15.15 -12.86 2.30
N TYR A 194 15.01 -11.83 3.13
CA TYR A 194 13.74 -11.24 3.48
C TYR A 194 13.53 -9.94 2.71
N GLY A 195 12.32 -9.70 2.23
CA GLY A 195 11.95 -8.41 1.65
C GLY A 195 10.47 -8.08 1.84
N TYR A 196 10.15 -6.79 1.80
CA TYR A 196 8.77 -6.36 1.61
C TYR A 196 8.49 -6.17 0.12
N PRO A 197 7.47 -6.83 -0.45
CA PRO A 197 7.17 -6.73 -1.87
C PRO A 197 6.48 -5.42 -2.28
N GLY A 198 6.16 -4.51 -1.34
CA GLY A 198 5.16 -3.46 -1.59
C GLY A 198 3.74 -4.02 -1.66
N PHE A 199 2.73 -3.15 -1.81
CA PHE A 199 1.43 -3.54 -2.40
C PHE A 199 1.51 -3.84 -3.91
N THR A 200 2.74 -3.87 -4.41
CA THR A 200 3.13 -4.24 -5.76
C THR A 200 3.38 -5.74 -5.88
N LEU A 201 2.44 -6.54 -5.39
CA LEU A 201 2.35 -7.99 -5.61
C LEU A 201 2.50 -8.44 -7.09
N PRO A 202 2.11 -7.65 -8.11
CA PRO A 202 2.36 -8.00 -9.49
C PRO A 202 3.83 -7.83 -9.93
N LEU A 203 4.62 -7.03 -9.19
CA LEU A 203 6.02 -6.76 -9.52
C LEU A 203 6.89 -7.96 -9.21
N THR A 204 6.76 -8.52 -8.02
CA THR A 204 7.65 -9.59 -7.55
C THR A 204 7.53 -10.85 -8.39
N GLY A 205 6.33 -11.31 -8.72
CA GLY A 205 6.23 -12.54 -9.51
C GLY A 205 6.70 -12.42 -10.96
N HIS A 206 6.82 -11.20 -11.51
CA HIS A 206 7.50 -10.97 -12.79
C HIS A 206 9.03 -10.90 -12.66
N PHE A 207 9.55 -10.44 -11.51
CA PHE A 207 10.99 -10.49 -11.19
C PHE A 207 11.50 -11.91 -11.00
N PHE A 208 10.68 -12.75 -10.37
CA PHE A 208 11.00 -14.13 -10.04
C PHE A 208 10.50 -15.14 -11.08
N CYS A 209 10.20 -14.69 -12.29
CA CYS A 209 9.96 -15.60 -13.40
C CYS A 209 11.26 -16.37 -13.65
N ARG A 210 11.29 -17.58 -13.10
CA ARG A 210 12.38 -18.56 -13.09
C ARG A 210 13.08 -18.71 -14.46
N GLU A 211 12.36 -18.44 -15.55
CA GLU A 211 12.89 -18.46 -16.92
C GLU A 211 13.98 -17.42 -17.22
N ARG A 212 14.06 -16.28 -16.51
CA ARG A 212 15.12 -15.28 -16.75
C ARG A 212 16.32 -15.38 -15.81
N MET A 213 16.15 -16.00 -14.65
CA MET A 213 17.14 -15.93 -13.55
C MET A 213 17.66 -17.29 -13.10
N ASN A 214 17.09 -18.40 -13.58
CA ASN A 214 17.46 -19.78 -13.20
C ASN A 214 17.64 -20.00 -11.68
N LEU A 215 16.88 -19.26 -10.86
CA LEU A 215 16.97 -19.32 -9.41
C LEU A 215 16.41 -20.66 -8.93
N LYS A 216 17.24 -21.46 -8.25
CA LYS A 216 16.86 -22.77 -7.71
C LYS A 216 16.26 -22.70 -6.31
N ALA A 217 16.47 -21.60 -5.59
CA ALA A 217 15.97 -21.43 -4.23
C ALA A 217 14.43 -21.25 -4.21
N PRO A 218 13.75 -21.76 -3.17
CA PRO A 218 12.32 -21.58 -3.00
C PRO A 218 11.98 -20.12 -2.69
N ILE A 219 10.85 -19.67 -3.25
CA ILE A 219 10.34 -18.32 -3.10
C ILE A 219 8.96 -18.40 -2.46
N TYR A 220 8.80 -17.68 -1.35
CA TYR A 220 7.57 -17.68 -0.58
C TYR A 220 6.99 -16.29 -0.39
N PHE A 221 5.66 -16.23 -0.21
CA PHE A 221 4.96 -15.02 0.23
C PHE A 221 4.19 -15.31 1.51
N SER A 222 4.13 -14.32 2.40
CA SER A 222 3.19 -14.31 3.50
C SER A 222 1.76 -14.50 2.97
N THR A 223 1.07 -15.48 3.54
CA THR A 223 -0.31 -15.83 3.20
C THR A 223 -1.30 -14.76 3.68
N GLY A 224 -2.50 -14.73 3.10
CA GLY A 224 -3.60 -13.83 3.50
C GLY A 224 -3.85 -12.67 2.55
N LEU A 225 -3.16 -11.54 2.73
CA LEU A 225 -3.38 -10.32 1.93
C LEU A 225 -2.98 -10.47 0.47
N THR A 226 -1.90 -11.22 0.22
CA THR A 226 -1.31 -11.49 -1.11
C THR A 226 -2.31 -12.11 -2.09
N GLU A 227 -3.01 -13.16 -1.66
CA GLU A 227 -3.97 -13.89 -2.51
C GLU A 227 -5.19 -13.03 -2.85
N LYS A 228 -5.72 -12.32 -1.84
CA LYS A 228 -6.84 -11.39 -2.01
C LYS A 228 -6.45 -10.27 -2.97
N ALA A 229 -5.29 -9.66 -2.79
CA ALA A 229 -4.80 -8.61 -3.68
C ALA A 229 -4.68 -9.11 -5.13
N ASN A 230 -4.11 -10.30 -5.38
CA ASN A 230 -4.06 -10.87 -6.73
C ASN A 230 -5.46 -11.03 -7.35
N HIS A 231 -6.45 -11.43 -6.55
CA HIS A 231 -7.84 -11.50 -7.00
C HIS A 231 -8.38 -10.13 -7.42
N TYR A 232 -8.17 -9.08 -6.62
CA TYR A 232 -8.60 -7.71 -6.98
C TYR A 232 -7.86 -7.15 -8.20
N TYR A 233 -6.58 -7.44 -8.36
CA TYR A 233 -5.84 -7.07 -9.58
C TYR A 233 -6.43 -7.71 -10.83
N LYS A 234 -6.91 -8.96 -10.74
CA LYS A 234 -7.61 -9.63 -11.84
C LYS A 234 -8.98 -8.99 -12.10
N LEU A 235 -9.75 -8.69 -11.05
CA LEU A 235 -11.07 -8.04 -11.17
C LEU A 235 -10.97 -6.65 -11.79
N PHE A 236 -10.01 -5.85 -11.35
CA PHE A 236 -9.79 -4.47 -11.81
C PHE A 236 -8.65 -4.37 -12.84
N ILE A 237 -8.55 -5.37 -13.73
CA ILE A 237 -7.52 -5.39 -14.78
C ILE A 237 -7.55 -4.12 -15.65
N THR A 238 -8.73 -3.51 -15.82
CA THR A 238 -8.93 -2.27 -16.56
C THR A 238 -8.23 -1.06 -15.93
N TRP A 239 -7.74 -1.14 -14.70
CA TRP A 239 -6.96 -0.09 -14.03
C TRP A 239 -5.44 -0.29 -14.15
N THR A 240 -5.01 -1.40 -14.75
CA THR A 240 -3.59 -1.68 -15.05
C THR A 240 -3.16 -1.01 -16.36
N ASN A 241 -1.87 -1.04 -16.69
CA ASN A 241 -1.39 -0.47 -17.96
C ASN A 241 -1.86 -1.29 -19.18
N GLN A 242 -1.75 -0.71 -20.38
CA GLN A 242 -2.21 -1.33 -21.62
C GLN A 242 -1.50 -2.66 -21.93
N LYS A 243 -0.23 -2.80 -21.55
CA LYS A 243 0.54 -4.03 -21.73
C LYS A 243 -0.07 -5.18 -20.93
N ILE A 244 -0.42 -4.93 -19.67
CA ILE A 244 -1.06 -5.93 -18.81
C ILE A 244 -2.41 -6.35 -19.38
N ARG A 245 -3.26 -5.39 -19.75
CA ARG A 245 -4.59 -5.66 -20.30
C ARG A 245 -4.55 -6.55 -21.55
N LYS A 246 -3.62 -6.28 -22.47
CA LYS A 246 -3.46 -7.06 -23.71
C LYS A 246 -2.99 -8.48 -23.44
N THR A 247 -1.94 -8.64 -22.62
CA THR A 247 -1.37 -9.96 -22.35
C THR A 247 -2.27 -10.82 -21.46
N PHE A 248 -3.10 -10.22 -20.61
CA PHE A 248 -3.97 -10.94 -19.68
C PHE A 248 -4.93 -11.93 -20.38
N VAL A 249 -5.39 -11.60 -21.59
CA VAL A 249 -6.26 -12.47 -22.41
C VAL A 249 -5.54 -13.77 -22.79
N GLN A 250 -4.22 -13.74 -22.95
CA GLN A 250 -3.41 -14.90 -23.37
C GLN A 250 -2.76 -15.62 -22.18
N ARG A 251 -2.32 -14.87 -21.16
CA ARG A 251 -1.62 -15.41 -19.99
C ARG A 251 -1.93 -14.58 -18.76
N ASN A 252 -2.38 -15.26 -17.70
CA ASN A 252 -2.59 -14.62 -16.41
C ASN A 252 -1.24 -14.25 -15.76
N MET A 253 -0.90 -12.97 -15.76
CA MET A 253 0.35 -12.48 -15.16
C MET A 253 0.33 -12.42 -13.64
N PHE A 254 -0.81 -12.67 -13.01
CA PHE A 254 -0.98 -12.73 -11.55
C PHE A 254 -1.09 -14.18 -11.06
N GLU A 255 -0.77 -15.16 -11.91
CA GLU A 255 -0.67 -16.56 -11.55
C GLU A 255 0.80 -16.98 -11.53
N PHE A 256 1.32 -17.20 -10.32
CA PHE A 256 2.74 -17.41 -10.10
C PHE A 256 3.02 -18.88 -9.80
N LYS A 257 3.46 -19.64 -10.82
CA LYS A 257 3.74 -21.08 -10.71
C LYS A 257 4.87 -21.46 -9.73
N HIS A 258 5.80 -20.54 -9.48
CA HIS A 258 7.01 -20.79 -8.69
C HIS A 258 7.01 -20.15 -7.31
N ILE A 259 5.90 -19.48 -6.96
CA ILE A 259 5.76 -18.77 -5.70
C ILE A 259 4.81 -19.57 -4.81
N LYS A 260 5.26 -19.91 -3.61
CA LYS A 260 4.48 -20.70 -2.65
C LYS A 260 4.04 -19.85 -1.46
N ALA A 261 2.97 -20.31 -0.79
CA ALA A 261 2.58 -19.81 0.52
C ALA A 261 3.71 -20.04 1.54
N PHE A 262 4.04 -19.02 2.34
CA PHE A 262 5.01 -19.12 3.42
C PHE A 262 4.34 -19.65 4.70
N ASP A 263 4.79 -20.82 5.15
CA ASP A 263 4.51 -21.31 6.50
C ASP A 263 5.60 -20.80 7.46
N ARG A 264 5.21 -20.41 8.69
CA ARG A 264 6.15 -20.00 9.73
C ARG A 264 7.17 -21.09 10.05
N ALA A 265 6.81 -22.37 9.92
CA ALA A 265 7.71 -23.48 10.11
C ALA A 265 8.91 -23.44 9.13
N PHE A 266 8.71 -22.88 7.93
CA PHE A 266 9.77 -22.79 6.93
C PHE A 266 10.87 -21.78 7.30
N ALA A 267 10.63 -20.88 8.25
CA ALA A 267 11.62 -19.88 8.68
C ALA A 267 12.92 -20.54 9.17
N ASP A 268 12.81 -21.73 9.76
CA ASP A 268 13.91 -22.47 10.38
C ASP A 268 14.54 -23.49 9.42
N ASN A 269 13.95 -23.72 8.25
CA ASN A 269 14.48 -24.68 7.26
C ASN A 269 15.92 -24.31 6.84
N PRO A 270 16.80 -25.31 6.68
CA PRO A 270 18.16 -25.08 6.21
C PRO A 270 18.18 -24.68 4.73
N GLY A 271 19.21 -23.95 4.34
CA GLY A 271 19.44 -23.53 2.95
C GLY A 271 18.87 -22.16 2.58
N PRO A 272 19.17 -21.70 1.34
CA PRO A 272 18.76 -20.40 0.87
C PRO A 272 17.26 -20.39 0.57
N MET A 273 16.60 -19.27 0.90
CA MET A 273 15.20 -19.04 0.58
C MET A 273 14.94 -17.55 0.41
N VAL A 274 13.92 -17.22 -0.37
CA VAL A 274 13.45 -15.85 -0.55
C VAL A 274 12.05 -15.75 0.04
N VAL A 275 11.83 -14.86 1.00
CA VAL A 275 10.52 -14.66 1.64
C VAL A 275 10.10 -13.21 1.54
N PHE A 276 8.92 -13.01 0.96
CA PHE A 276 8.23 -11.73 0.95
C PHE A 276 7.16 -11.71 2.02
N ALA A 277 7.30 -10.84 3.03
CA ALA A 277 6.32 -10.77 4.11
C ALA A 277 5.82 -9.35 4.39
N THR A 278 4.58 -9.27 4.86
CA THR A 278 3.94 -8.05 5.35
C THR A 278 4.02 -7.98 6.89
N PRO A 279 3.93 -6.77 7.48
CA PRO A 279 3.95 -5.42 6.89
C PRO A 279 5.36 -4.93 6.51
N GLY A 280 5.44 -3.94 5.63
CA GLY A 280 6.70 -3.53 5.00
C GLY A 280 7.69 -2.74 5.83
N MET A 281 7.21 -2.04 6.85
CA MET A 281 8.05 -1.20 7.71
C MET A 281 8.54 -1.94 8.97
N LEU A 282 8.39 -3.27 9.02
CA LEU A 282 8.83 -4.12 10.13
C LEU A 282 8.26 -3.73 11.52
N HIS A 283 7.09 -3.11 11.57
CA HIS A 283 6.53 -2.63 12.85
C HIS A 283 5.80 -3.72 13.66
N ALA A 284 5.32 -4.79 13.01
CA ALA A 284 4.59 -5.88 13.65
C ALA A 284 4.54 -7.10 12.70
N GLY A 285 3.82 -8.15 13.09
CA GLY A 285 3.41 -9.22 12.16
C GLY A 285 4.52 -10.20 11.77
N GLN A 286 4.31 -10.89 10.65
CA GLN A 286 5.18 -11.97 10.20
C GLN A 286 6.53 -11.45 9.71
N SER A 287 6.56 -10.28 9.08
CA SER A 287 7.81 -9.65 8.65
C SER A 287 8.77 -9.35 9.82
N LEU A 288 8.27 -8.81 10.93
CA LEU A 288 9.07 -8.56 12.13
C LEU A 288 9.57 -9.88 12.76
N GLN A 289 8.73 -10.92 12.80
CA GLN A 289 9.11 -12.23 13.33
C GLN A 289 10.23 -12.88 12.51
N ILE A 290 10.14 -12.82 11.18
CA ILE A 290 11.19 -13.32 10.27
C ILE A 290 12.48 -12.50 10.45
N PHE A 291 12.36 -11.17 10.48
CA PHE A 291 13.49 -10.27 10.66
C PHE A 291 14.27 -10.60 11.95
N ARG A 292 13.59 -10.77 13.08
CA ARG A 292 14.22 -11.15 14.36
C ARG A 292 15.02 -12.45 14.27
N LYS A 293 14.50 -13.45 13.55
CA LYS A 293 15.19 -14.73 13.38
C LYS A 293 16.40 -14.64 12.44
N TRP A 294 16.34 -13.79 11.43
CA TRP A 294 17.30 -13.81 10.33
C TRP A 294 18.36 -12.72 10.38
N ALA A 295 18.10 -11.61 11.06
CA ALA A 295 18.98 -10.44 11.05
C ALA A 295 20.35 -10.68 11.70
N GLY A 296 20.47 -11.62 12.65
CA GLY A 296 21.74 -11.95 13.31
C GLY A 296 22.72 -12.77 12.46
N ASN A 297 22.36 -13.19 11.24
CA ASN A 297 23.23 -13.98 10.37
C ASN A 297 23.71 -13.13 9.19
N GLU A 298 25.03 -12.98 9.06
CA GLU A 298 25.68 -12.16 8.03
C GLU A 298 25.42 -12.65 6.59
N LYS A 299 25.08 -13.94 6.42
CA LYS A 299 24.68 -14.49 5.12
C LYS A 299 23.29 -14.03 4.71
N ASN A 300 22.46 -13.56 5.63
CA ASN A 300 21.10 -13.14 5.31
C ASN A 300 21.08 -11.72 4.75
N MET A 301 20.04 -11.41 3.98
CA MET A 301 19.82 -10.06 3.45
C MET A 301 18.41 -9.61 3.75
N VAL A 302 18.28 -8.34 4.14
CA VAL A 302 17.01 -7.66 4.37
C VAL A 302 16.86 -6.56 3.34
N ILE A 303 15.83 -6.65 2.49
CA ILE A 303 15.49 -5.63 1.52
C ILE A 303 14.33 -4.79 2.06
N MET A 304 14.63 -3.51 2.29
CA MET A 304 13.68 -2.53 2.81
C MET A 304 13.02 -1.72 1.69
N PRO A 305 11.77 -1.27 1.87
CA PRO A 305 11.17 -0.30 0.97
C PRO A 305 11.93 1.04 1.01
N GLY A 306 11.79 1.83 -0.06
CA GLY A 306 12.48 3.11 -0.19
C GLY A 306 12.06 4.19 0.83
N TYR A 307 10.92 4.02 1.49
CA TYR A 307 10.45 4.91 2.55
C TYR A 307 9.86 4.11 3.71
N CYS A 308 10.13 4.54 4.93
CA CYS A 308 9.53 4.06 6.17
C CYS A 308 9.22 5.24 7.07
N VAL A 309 8.02 5.24 7.66
CA VAL A 309 7.59 6.28 8.59
C VAL A 309 8.48 6.31 9.83
N GLN A 310 8.82 7.52 10.30
CA GLN A 310 9.63 7.73 11.49
C GLN A 310 9.04 6.98 12.71
N GLY A 311 9.92 6.36 13.50
CA GLY A 311 9.52 5.55 14.66
C GLY A 311 9.27 4.07 14.35
N THR A 312 9.16 3.67 13.08
CA THR A 312 9.14 2.25 12.69
C THR A 312 10.53 1.61 12.79
N VAL A 313 10.59 0.29 12.99
CA VAL A 313 11.83 -0.49 12.91
C VAL A 313 12.51 -0.30 11.55
N GLY A 314 11.73 -0.28 10.47
CA GLY A 314 12.26 -0.08 9.13
C GLY A 314 12.94 1.28 8.95
N HIS A 315 12.39 2.35 9.53
CA HIS A 315 13.02 3.66 9.53
C HIS A 315 14.35 3.65 10.29
N LYS A 316 14.41 3.01 11.46
CA LYS A 316 15.66 2.89 12.24
C LYS A 316 16.77 2.21 11.43
N ILE A 317 16.45 1.15 10.69
CA ILE A 317 17.37 0.45 9.79
C ILE A 317 17.86 1.37 8.66
N LEU A 318 16.93 2.06 7.98
CA LEU A 318 17.26 2.97 6.88
C LEU A 318 18.11 4.16 7.34
N SER A 319 17.89 4.65 8.57
CA SER A 319 18.69 5.70 9.22
C SER A 319 20.06 5.20 9.70
N GLY A 320 20.41 3.93 9.45
CA GLY A 320 21.74 3.38 9.69
C GLY A 320 21.95 2.76 11.07
N GLN A 321 20.92 2.64 11.92
CA GLN A 321 21.07 1.99 13.22
C GLN A 321 21.48 0.51 13.06
N ARG A 322 22.59 0.14 13.69
CA ARG A 322 23.19 -1.21 13.61
C ARG A 322 22.78 -2.15 14.73
N LYS A 323 22.32 -1.60 15.86
CA LYS A 323 21.79 -2.34 17.00
C LYS A 323 20.39 -1.85 17.26
N LEU A 324 19.42 -2.76 17.22
CA LEU A 324 18.01 -2.43 17.38
C LEU A 324 17.48 -3.07 18.66
N GLU A 325 17.08 -2.24 19.61
CA GLU A 325 16.27 -2.70 20.74
C GLU A 325 14.82 -2.87 20.30
N MET A 326 14.32 -4.10 20.43
CA MET A 326 12.93 -4.44 20.16
C MET A 326 12.19 -4.78 21.44
N GLU A 327 10.85 -4.65 21.42
CA GLU A 327 9.97 -5.04 22.53
C GLU A 327 10.32 -6.45 23.02
N GLY A 328 10.70 -6.55 24.30
CA GLY A 328 11.25 -7.75 24.93
C GLY A 328 12.76 -7.74 25.22
N ARG A 329 13.46 -6.59 25.11
CA ARG A 329 14.92 -6.44 25.34
C ARG A 329 15.81 -7.33 24.45
N GLN A 330 15.28 -7.75 23.31
CA GLN A 330 16.07 -8.48 22.33
C GLN A 330 16.85 -7.46 21.49
N ILE A 331 18.18 -7.48 21.60
CA ILE A 331 19.09 -6.68 20.78
C ILE A 331 19.45 -7.50 19.56
N VAL A 332 19.11 -6.97 18.39
CA VAL A 332 19.42 -7.57 17.08
C VAL A 332 20.42 -6.70 16.35
#